data_AF-A0A9Q0T2P0-F1
#
_entry.id   AF-A0A9Q0T2P0-F1
#
_cell.length_a   1.000
_cell.length_b   1.000
_cell.length_c   1.000
_cell.angle_alpha   90.00
_cell.angle_beta   90.00
_cell.angle_gamma   90.00
#
_symmetry.space_group_name_H-M   'P 1'
#
loop_
_entity.id
_entity.type
_entity.pdbx_description
1 polymer ?
#
loop_
_entity_poly.entity_id
_entity_poly.type
_entity_poly.pdbx_seq_one_letter_code
_entity_poly.pdbx_strand_id
1 'polypeptide(L)'
;MARCWSKDGSLGTRIVRNKEEFKWKFDEKIFFGHTKFECDLEFNDQGQPRRGRFVVYDSKQMVRRRSCYQNCMWGVGVYGLYAFDEKDKKWDYEIPWPSKNRFESSAQ
;
A
#
# COMPACT_ATOMS: atom_id res chain seq x y z
N MET A 1 -8.49 -10.29 0.58
CA MET A 1 -7.72 -10.35 1.84
C MET A 1 -6.60 -9.33 1.76
N ALA A 2 -6.42 -8.55 2.83
CA ALA A 2 -5.30 -7.66 3.03
C ALA A 2 -4.68 -7.98 4.39
N ARG A 3 -3.39 -8.32 4.42
CA ARG A 3 -2.62 -8.50 5.65
C ARG A 3 -1.52 -7.47 5.66
N CYS A 4 -1.59 -6.52 6.58
CA CYS A 4 -0.63 -5.42 6.64
C CYS A 4 0.14 -5.44 7.96
N TRP A 5 1.40 -5.03 7.92
CA TRP A 5 2.27 -4.96 9.08
C TRP A 5 3.31 -3.86 8.93
N SER A 6 3.89 -3.48 10.05
CA SER A 6 5.09 -2.66 10.15
C SER A 6 6.13 -3.38 11.00
N LYS A 7 7.35 -2.84 11.05
CA LYS A 7 8.41 -3.35 11.94
C LYS A 7 7.98 -3.37 13.41
N ASP A 8 7.18 -2.39 13.83
CA ASP A 8 6.79 -2.18 15.22
C ASP A 8 5.47 -2.89 15.59
N GLY A 9 4.77 -3.52 14.63
CA GLY A 9 3.52 -4.22 14.91
C GLY A 9 2.71 -4.59 13.66
N SER A 10 1.87 -5.62 13.79
CA SER A 10 0.94 -6.07 12.76
C SER A 10 -0.38 -5.32 12.84
N LEU A 11 -0.92 -4.88 11.70
CA LEU A 11 -2.28 -4.34 11.60
C LEU A 11 -3.34 -5.45 11.47
N GLY A 12 -2.89 -6.71 11.39
CA GLY A 12 -3.72 -7.89 11.26
C GLY A 12 -4.09 -8.25 9.82
N THR A 13 -4.87 -9.32 9.70
CA THR A 13 -5.45 -9.77 8.43
C THR A 13 -6.92 -9.35 8.37
N ARG A 14 -7.32 -8.72 7.27
CA ARG A 14 -8.70 -8.29 7.02
C ARG A 14 -9.19 -8.82 5.67
N ILE A 15 -10.46 -9.20 5.62
CA ILE A 15 -11.15 -9.51 4.37
C ILE A 15 -11.87 -8.23 3.96
N VAL A 16 -11.32 -7.54 2.97
CA VAL A 16 -11.92 -6.34 2.39
C VAL A 16 -12.76 -6.76 1.18
N ARG A 17 -14.06 -6.48 1.19
CA ARG A 17 -14.96 -6.73 0.06
C ARG A 17 -14.84 -5.65 -1.01
N ASN A 18 -15.43 -5.88 -2.18
CA ASN A 18 -15.49 -4.87 -3.22
C ASN A 18 -16.20 -3.61 -2.67
N LYS A 19 -15.60 -2.43 -2.89
CA LYS A 19 -16.03 -1.12 -2.39
C LYS A 19 -15.96 -0.93 -0.87
N GLU A 20 -15.34 -1.85 -0.14
CA GLU A 20 -15.08 -1.68 1.29
C GLU A 20 -13.74 -0.97 1.50
N GLU A 21 -13.67 -0.12 2.52
CA GLU A 21 -12.47 0.61 2.88
C GLU A 21 -11.94 0.13 4.24
N PHE A 22 -10.63 -0.08 4.31
CA PHE A 22 -9.94 -0.36 5.56
C PHE A 22 -9.01 0.81 5.89
N LYS A 23 -9.23 1.43 7.05
CA LYS A 23 -8.49 2.62 7.51
C LYS A 23 -7.79 2.31 8.82
N TRP A 24 -6.57 2.78 8.95
CA TRP A 24 -5.84 2.80 10.20
C TRP A 24 -5.11 4.13 10.34
N LYS A 25 -4.74 4.46 11.58
CA LYS A 25 -3.94 5.62 11.93
C LYS A 25 -2.68 5.13 12.62
N PHE A 26 -1.60 5.86 12.42
CA PHE A 26 -0.31 5.59 13.05
C PHE A 26 0.39 6.93 13.27
N ASP A 27 1.28 6.95 14.26
CA ASP A 27 2.18 8.07 14.48
C ASP A 27 3.53 7.75 13.83
N GLU A 28 4.04 8.70 13.04
CA GLU A 28 5.36 8.56 12.43
C GLU A 28 6.44 8.76 13.48
N LYS A 29 7.45 7.86 13.51
CA LYS A 29 8.58 8.00 14.41
C LYS A 29 9.61 8.95 13.81
N ILE A 30 9.35 10.25 13.92
CA ILE A 30 10.10 11.34 13.25
C ILE A 30 11.59 11.40 13.69
N PHE A 31 11.93 11.08 14.94
CA PHE A 31 13.27 11.36 15.48
C PHE A 31 14.28 10.21 15.39
N PHE A 32 13.86 8.96 15.58
CA PHE A 32 14.79 7.80 15.64
C PHE A 32 14.20 6.52 15.03
N GLY A 33 13.15 6.63 14.21
CA GLY A 33 12.45 5.47 13.66
C GLY A 33 12.50 5.36 12.15
N HIS A 34 12.08 4.19 11.67
CA HIS A 34 11.74 3.96 10.27
C HIS A 34 10.34 3.37 10.28
N THR A 35 9.34 4.21 10.00
CA THR A 35 7.97 3.76 9.84
C THR A 35 7.82 3.26 8.40
N LYS A 36 7.69 1.94 8.25
CA LYS A 36 7.43 1.25 6.98
C LYS A 36 6.24 0.34 7.17
N PHE A 37 5.25 0.42 6.28
CA PHE A 37 4.10 -0.47 6.23
C PHE A 37 4.12 -1.27 4.94
N GLU A 38 4.01 -2.58 5.09
CA GLU A 38 3.91 -3.54 4.01
C GLU A 38 2.59 -4.28 4.10
N CYS A 39 2.02 -4.62 2.94
CA CYS A 39 0.77 -5.36 2.83
C CYS A 39 0.91 -6.51 1.85
N ASP A 40 0.53 -7.70 2.28
CA ASP A 40 0.19 -8.82 1.40
C ASP A 40 -1.28 -8.69 1.02
N LEU A 41 -1.53 -8.48 -0.26
CA LEU A 41 -2.86 -8.33 -0.82
C LEU A 41 -3.16 -9.54 -1.69
N GLU A 42 -4.37 -10.07 -1.50
CA GLU A 42 -4.90 -11.19 -2.25
C GLU A 42 -6.35 -10.95 -2.60
N PHE A 43 -6.73 -11.12 -3.86
CA PHE A 43 -8.12 -11.17 -4.26
C PHE A 43 -8.35 -12.18 -5.38
N ASN A 44 -9.57 -12.67 -5.49
CA ASN A 44 -9.96 -13.63 -6.52
C ASN A 44 -10.59 -12.87 -7.70
N ASP A 45 -9.96 -12.98 -8.87
CA ASP A 45 -10.41 -12.40 -10.13
C ASP A 45 -10.94 -13.51 -11.03
N GLN A 46 -12.26 -13.71 -11.06
CA GLN A 46 -12.92 -14.72 -11.91
C GLN A 46 -12.33 -16.14 -11.77
N GLY A 47 -11.92 -16.55 -10.57
CA GLY A 47 -11.32 -17.85 -10.30
C GLY A 47 -9.79 -17.87 -10.35
N GLN A 48 -9.14 -16.76 -10.74
CA GLN A 48 -7.70 -16.60 -10.72
C GLN A 48 -7.27 -15.82 -9.46
N PRO A 49 -6.54 -16.44 -8.51
CA PRO A 49 -6.03 -15.73 -7.35
C PRO A 49 -4.91 -14.76 -7.76
N ARG A 50 -5.14 -13.46 -7.53
CA ARG A 50 -4.11 -12.41 -7.63
C ARG A 50 -3.49 -12.21 -6.26
N ARG A 51 -2.16 -12.29 -6.17
CA ARG A 51 -1.40 -12.12 -4.93
C ARG A 51 -0.21 -11.21 -5.18
N GLY A 52 0.18 -10.46 -4.16
CA GLY A 52 1.33 -9.57 -4.22
C GLY A 52 1.62 -8.91 -2.89
N ARG A 53 2.90 -8.63 -2.67
CA ARG A 53 3.38 -7.81 -1.56
C ARG A 53 3.59 -6.39 -2.05
N PHE A 54 3.25 -5.42 -1.21
CA PHE A 54 3.34 -4.00 -1.53
C PHE A 54 3.84 -3.22 -0.32
N VAL A 55 4.74 -2.28 -0.56
CA VAL A 55 5.06 -1.24 0.42
C VAL A 55 4.04 -0.11 0.24
N VAL A 56 3.17 0.09 1.21
CA VAL A 56 2.07 1.07 1.12
C VAL A 56 2.44 2.40 1.78
N TYR A 57 3.45 2.40 2.63
CA TYR A 57 4.01 3.60 3.24
C TYR A 57 5.45 3.36 3.67
N ASP A 58 6.33 4.30 3.40
CA ASP A 58 7.71 4.32 3.89
C ASP A 58 8.09 5.78 4.20
N SER A 59 8.49 6.03 5.44
CA SER A 59 8.94 7.36 5.91
C SER A 59 10.29 7.80 5.32
N LYS A 60 11.09 6.86 4.81
CA LYS A 60 12.43 7.12 4.26
C LYS A 60 12.49 7.05 2.74
N GLN A 61 11.51 6.42 2.10
CA GLN A 61 11.50 6.21 0.65
C GLN A 61 10.18 6.62 0.03
N MET A 62 10.25 7.18 -1.18
CA MET A 62 9.07 7.53 -1.93
C MET A 62 8.45 6.29 -2.57
N VAL A 63 7.36 5.78 -1.98
CA VAL A 63 6.68 4.53 -2.41
C VAL A 63 5.65 4.73 -3.52
N ARG A 64 5.32 5.98 -3.85
CA ARG A 64 4.38 6.33 -4.93
C ARG A 64 4.82 7.61 -5.64
N ARG A 65 4.37 7.83 -6.88
CA ARG A 65 4.87 8.95 -7.70
C ARG A 65 4.52 10.32 -7.13
N ARG A 66 3.38 10.45 -6.47
CA ARG A 66 2.91 11.72 -5.87
C ARG A 66 2.98 11.64 -4.36
N SER A 67 3.34 12.70 -3.64
CA SER A 67 3.36 12.64 -2.16
C SER A 67 1.94 12.56 -1.57
N CYS A 68 1.73 11.81 -0.48
CA CYS A 68 0.58 12.11 0.42
C CYS A 68 1.06 13.09 1.45
N TYR A 69 0.11 13.86 1.96
CA TYR A 69 0.32 14.67 3.15
C TYR A 69 -0.35 14.04 4.36
N GLN A 70 -1.68 13.93 4.38
CA GLN A 70 -2.41 13.48 5.57
C GLN A 70 -3.10 12.14 5.39
N ASN A 71 -3.76 11.88 4.25
CA ASN A 71 -4.42 10.61 4.01
C ASN A 71 -3.81 9.89 2.81
N CYS A 72 -3.04 8.85 3.07
CA CYS A 72 -2.45 8.02 2.03
C CYS A 72 -3.42 6.87 1.72
N MET A 73 -4.15 6.98 0.60
CA MET A 73 -5.12 5.95 0.20
C MET A 73 -4.62 5.13 -0.97
N TRP A 74 -4.80 3.81 -0.87
CA TRP A 74 -4.53 2.84 -1.93
C TRP A 74 -5.82 2.15 -2.35
N GLY A 75 -6.06 2.13 -3.66
CA GLY A 75 -7.17 1.46 -4.30
C GLY A 75 -6.67 0.17 -4.91
N VAL A 76 -7.34 -0.94 -4.60
CA VAL A 76 -7.01 -2.24 -5.17
C VAL A 76 -7.92 -2.50 -6.36
N GLY A 77 -7.34 -2.56 -7.56
CA GLY A 77 -8.06 -2.88 -8.79
C GLY A 77 -7.55 -4.15 -9.47
N VAL A 78 -8.23 -4.55 -10.53
CA VAL A 78 -7.94 -5.78 -11.29
C VAL A 78 -6.54 -5.76 -11.91
N TYR A 79 -6.05 -4.58 -12.28
CA TYR A 79 -4.74 -4.41 -12.92
C TYR A 79 -3.59 -4.10 -11.96
N GLY A 80 -3.88 -3.55 -10.78
CA GLY A 80 -2.85 -3.18 -9.82
C GLY A 80 -3.36 -2.34 -8.66
N LEU A 81 -2.42 -1.65 -8.02
CA LEU A 81 -2.69 -0.64 -7.00
C LEU A 81 -2.72 0.75 -7.63
N TYR A 82 -3.67 1.53 -7.12
CA TYR A 82 -3.89 2.90 -7.49
C TYR A 82 -3.67 3.79 -6.28
N ALA A 83 -2.92 4.88 -6.41
CA ALA A 83 -2.81 5.87 -5.34
C ALA A 83 -3.83 6.98 -5.56
N PHE A 84 -4.52 7.40 -4.50
CA PHE A 84 -5.36 8.58 -4.56
C PHE A 84 -4.52 9.84 -4.42
N ASP A 85 -4.68 10.79 -5.34
CA ASP A 85 -4.15 12.15 -5.21
C ASP A 85 -5.24 13.07 -4.61
N GLU A 86 -4.97 13.62 -3.43
CA GLU A 86 -5.87 14.55 -2.72
C GLU A 86 -5.99 15.91 -3.40
N LYS A 87 -4.94 16.40 -4.07
CA LYS A 87 -4.93 17.70 -4.79
C LYS A 87 -5.87 17.66 -5.99
N ASP A 88 -5.77 16.54 -6.70
CA ASP A 88 -6.36 16.35 -8.01
C ASP A 88 -7.70 15.58 -7.93
N LYS A 89 -7.96 14.91 -6.80
CA LYS A 89 -9.14 14.06 -6.51
C LYS A 89 -9.32 12.90 -7.50
N LYS A 90 -8.22 12.28 -7.91
CA LYS A 90 -8.22 11.15 -8.87
C LYS A 90 -7.29 10.02 -8.43
N TRP A 91 -7.59 8.83 -8.93
CA TRP A 91 -6.82 7.62 -8.71
C TRP A 91 -5.81 7.44 -9.84
N ASP A 92 -4.52 7.41 -9.50
CA ASP A 92 -3.45 7.12 -10.46
C ASP A 92 -3.04 5.67 -10.37
N TYR A 93 -2.85 5.04 -11.52
CA TYR A 93 -2.27 3.72 -11.59
C TYR A 93 -0.76 3.76 -11.26
N GLU A 94 -0.34 3.00 -10.25
CA GLU A 94 1.03 3.04 -9.71
C GLU A 94 1.75 1.70 -9.83
N ILE A 95 1.16 0.61 -9.34
CA ILE A 95 1.86 -0.68 -9.20
C ILE A 95 1.06 -1.81 -9.87
N PRO A 96 1.60 -2.48 -10.91
CA PRO A 96 0.92 -3.60 -11.58
C PRO A 96 0.88 -4.88 -10.76
N TRP A 97 -0.11 -5.74 -11.04
CA TRP A 97 -0.06 -7.17 -10.70
C TRP A 97 0.73 -7.99 -11.74
N PRO A 98 1.31 -9.13 -11.35
CA PRO A 98 1.69 -9.48 -9.98
C PRO A 98 2.86 -8.58 -9.55
N SER A 99 2.76 -8.00 -8.35
CA SER A 99 3.82 -7.13 -7.85
C SER A 99 5.09 -7.93 -7.56
N LYS A 100 6.20 -7.49 -8.17
CA LYS A 100 7.57 -7.85 -7.78
C LYS A 100 8.19 -6.64 -7.06
N ASN A 101 7.66 -6.20 -5.91
CA ASN A 101 8.22 -5.17 -5.00
C ASN A 101 9.27 -4.22 -5.66
N ARG A 102 8.88 -3.44 -6.68
CA ARG A 102 9.86 -2.82 -7.59
C ARG A 102 10.37 -1.44 -7.14
N PHE A 103 10.53 -1.23 -5.84
CA PHE A 103 11.18 -0.04 -5.27
C PHE A 103 12.14 -0.36 -4.11
N GLU A 104 12.79 -1.53 -4.13
CA GLU A 104 14.09 -1.71 -3.46
C GLU A 104 15.16 -1.94 -4.54
N SER A 105 15.68 -0.86 -5.11
CA SER A 105 17.02 -0.87 -5.72
C SER A 105 17.53 0.55 -5.96
N SER A 106 18.17 1.12 -4.94
CA SER A 106 19.44 1.85 -5.06
C SER A 106 19.81 2.45 -3.71
N ALA A 107 20.25 1.58 -2.79
CA ALA A 107 21.36 1.97 -1.94
C ALA A 107 22.62 1.75 -2.78
N GLN A 108 23.25 2.84 -3.20
CA GLN A 108 24.68 2.92 -3.50
C GLN A 108 25.25 4.03 -2.64
#